data_AF-A0A9D4V7B7-F1
#
_entry.id   AF-A0A9D4V7B7-F1
#
_cell.length_a   1.000
_cell.length_b   1.000
_cell.length_c   1.000
_cell.angle_alpha   90.00
_cell.angle_beta   90.00
_cell.angle_gamma   90.00
#
_symmetry.space_group_name_H-M   'P 1'
#
loop_
_entity.id
_entity.type
_entity.pdbx_description
1 polymer ?
#
loop_
_entity_poly.entity_id
_entity_poly.type
_entity_poly.pdbx_seq_one_letter_code
_entity_poly.pdbx_strand_id
1 'polypeptide(L)'
;MATSISWARGSLLQAEQLIPCVSFLFTLLLFTVSTGSASPIGVPDLQQCEPAMDVSPTNQTMMLTLNCCLPIPAHKPRVFSFHKYKSKPRVRQAAHTVSDAYIAKYTRAYELMKALPDDDPRSFHTQAKIHCAFCNFAYRQAGNTSVPLQVHFSWLFLPWHRWYLYWHERILQSLLGDPTFTLVFWNWDDQRDGGNVMPAMFVPNGTALYDRNRNQNNLPPALVKLSPTTTGNDSVEIVNQNLNDMYRDVVTATTAELFMGDAYRTGTDITNSTVITAPLEGLIEGGVHNGIHYWTGDPNLTLMQDMGTFTTASRDPIFYAHHSNVDRLWDKWKYDLPGGPRADHNDSDFLDAEFYFYDEKARLVKVTVRDALDNSKLGISYPSVAADELWVNYDPPVMSNGSAVEAARAVGVATMGAAPQNGTIFLGSGRSAIVKAPSFPPSTTTKATVLVIQGLQVTRRSFVSLTAFVNLPSANALTDTSTAEYLGTFNIIPTASIKYSHLTTNVMFEISNNMQRIGITHEHEVVITMVVTGVEPVSIQGLLIENV
;
A
#
# COMPACT_ATOMS: atom_id res chain seq x y z
N MET A 1 52.36 22.65 31.86
CA MET A 1 53.70 22.18 32.32
C MET A 1 53.54 20.72 32.70
N ALA A 2 53.94 19.83 31.80
CA ALA A 2 55.21 19.08 31.88
C ALA A 2 54.91 17.69 32.50
N THR A 3 54.70 16.67 31.65
CA THR A 3 55.70 15.61 31.31
C THR A 3 55.93 14.65 32.49
N SER A 4 55.99 13.33 32.35
CA SER A 4 56.74 12.57 31.35
C SER A 4 56.43 11.07 31.48
N ILE A 5 56.46 10.39 30.34
CA ILE A 5 56.58 8.93 30.15
C ILE A 5 58.06 8.53 30.27
N SER A 6 58.36 7.33 30.79
CA SER A 6 59.60 6.55 30.55
C SER A 6 59.61 5.27 31.41
N TRP A 7 60.07 4.06 31.04
CA TRP A 7 60.48 3.36 29.81
C TRP A 7 60.71 1.86 30.19
N ALA A 8 60.85 1.00 29.16
CA ALA A 8 61.53 -0.32 29.11
C ALA A 8 60.84 -1.53 29.80
N ARG A 9 60.45 -2.65 29.13
CA ARG A 9 61.06 -3.63 28.19
C ARG A 9 61.79 -4.83 28.86
N GLY A 10 61.27 -6.04 28.59
CA GLY A 10 61.92 -7.37 28.64
C GLY A 10 61.79 -8.10 29.98
N SER A 11 61.52 -9.41 30.08
CA SER A 11 61.28 -10.50 29.13
C SER A 11 60.83 -11.75 29.91
N LEU A 12 59.86 -12.48 29.34
CA LEU A 12 59.53 -13.93 29.44
C LEU A 12 60.13 -14.79 30.58
N LEU A 13 59.24 -15.41 31.36
CA LEU A 13 59.34 -16.79 31.86
C LEU A 13 57.92 -17.35 32.09
N GLN A 14 57.65 -18.51 31.49
CA GLN A 14 56.38 -19.26 31.53
C GLN A 14 56.13 -19.87 32.92
N ALA A 15 54.88 -19.86 33.35
CA ALA A 15 54.32 -20.90 34.23
C ALA A 15 52.83 -21.05 33.92
N GLU A 16 52.44 -22.29 33.63
CA GLU A 16 51.11 -22.77 33.28
C GLU A 16 50.11 -22.56 34.42
N GLN A 17 48.86 -22.22 34.10
CA GLN A 17 47.68 -22.74 34.81
C GLN A 17 46.39 -22.54 34.01
N LEU A 18 45.70 -23.67 33.81
CA LEU A 18 44.43 -23.87 33.10
C LEU A 18 43.23 -23.23 33.82
N ILE A 19 42.41 -22.43 33.12
CA ILE A 19 40.99 -22.11 33.47
C ILE A 19 40.20 -21.88 32.16
N PRO A 20 38.94 -22.35 32.02
CA PRO A 20 38.37 -22.76 30.73
C PRO A 20 37.72 -21.64 29.91
N CYS A 21 37.67 -21.88 28.59
CA CYS A 21 36.98 -21.08 27.59
C CYS A 21 35.51 -20.82 27.96
N VAL A 22 35.18 -19.55 28.20
CA VAL A 22 33.83 -19.03 28.02
C VAL A 22 33.83 -18.23 26.72
N SER A 23 33.34 -18.85 25.65
CA SER A 23 33.16 -18.20 24.36
C SER A 23 32.02 -17.17 24.45
N PHE A 24 32.36 -15.91 24.73
CA PHE A 24 31.49 -14.77 24.43
C PHE A 24 31.53 -14.55 22.91
N LEU A 25 30.58 -15.13 22.18
CA LEU A 25 30.28 -14.74 20.81
C LEU A 25 29.54 -13.39 20.86
N PHE A 26 30.29 -12.30 20.77
CA PHE A 26 29.74 -11.01 20.36
C PHE A 26 29.31 -11.13 18.90
N THR A 27 28.01 -11.20 18.65
CA THR A 27 27.45 -11.02 17.31
C THR A 27 27.67 -9.55 16.92
N LEU A 28 28.77 -9.27 16.23
CA LEU A 28 28.97 -8.00 15.56
C LEU A 28 27.96 -7.95 14.41
N LEU A 29 26.86 -7.21 14.56
CA LEU A 29 26.10 -6.74 13.40
C LEU A 29 27.06 -5.88 12.58
N LEU A 30 27.57 -6.45 11.49
CA LEU A 30 28.18 -5.70 10.42
C LEU A 30 27.08 -4.83 9.79
N PHE A 31 26.84 -3.67 10.37
CA PHE A 31 26.39 -2.54 9.58
C PHE A 31 27.56 -2.19 8.66
N THR A 32 27.59 -2.82 7.48
CA THR A 32 28.29 -2.22 6.37
C THR A 32 27.58 -0.89 6.13
N VAL A 33 28.16 0.20 6.60
CA VAL A 33 27.89 1.52 6.04
C VAL A 33 28.41 1.43 4.62
N SER A 34 27.55 0.92 3.72
CA SER A 34 27.71 1.11 2.30
C SER A 34 27.77 2.62 2.13
N THR A 35 28.91 3.14 1.72
CA THR A 35 28.95 4.42 1.02
C THR A 35 28.23 4.20 -0.30
N GLY A 36 26.90 4.09 -0.22
CA GLY A 36 26.04 3.70 -1.32
C GLY A 36 26.01 4.83 -2.33
N SER A 37 26.37 4.51 -3.58
CA SER A 37 26.00 5.36 -4.70
C SER A 37 24.48 5.46 -4.70
N ALA A 38 23.94 6.69 -4.60
CA ALA A 38 22.51 6.94 -4.76
C ALA A 38 21.99 6.22 -6.01
N SER A 39 20.89 5.49 -5.87
CA SER A 39 20.31 4.65 -6.91
C SER A 39 18.78 4.86 -7.01
N PRO A 40 18.30 6.12 -7.14
CA PRO A 40 16.88 6.40 -7.33
C PRO A 40 16.34 5.68 -8.56
N ILE A 41 15.04 5.38 -8.56
CA ILE A 41 14.37 4.93 -9.79
C ILE A 41 14.36 6.07 -10.80
N GLY A 42 14.95 5.84 -11.96
CA GLY A 42 14.89 6.77 -13.08
C GLY A 42 13.72 6.49 -14.03
N VAL A 43 13.48 7.43 -14.94
CA VAL A 43 12.48 7.28 -15.99
C VAL A 43 12.79 6.13 -16.97
N PRO A 44 11.83 5.25 -17.28
CA PRO A 44 12.06 4.14 -18.20
C PRO A 44 12.27 4.61 -19.65
N ASP A 45 12.97 3.79 -20.44
CA ASP A 45 13.01 3.96 -21.90
C ASP A 45 11.67 3.50 -22.50
N LEU A 46 10.86 4.45 -22.97
CA LEU A 46 9.54 4.16 -23.52
C LEU A 46 9.59 3.32 -24.80
N GLN A 47 10.75 3.22 -25.48
CA GLN A 47 10.93 2.31 -26.61
C GLN A 47 11.05 0.84 -26.17
N GLN A 48 11.46 0.61 -24.93
CA GLN A 48 11.60 -0.72 -24.34
C GLN A 48 10.35 -1.05 -23.53
N CYS A 49 9.27 -1.31 -24.26
CA CYS A 49 7.99 -1.69 -23.69
C CYS A 49 7.56 -3.08 -24.15
N GLU A 50 7.09 -3.88 -23.20
CA GLU A 50 6.47 -5.18 -23.46
C GLU A 50 4.96 -5.13 -23.19
N PRO A 51 4.13 -5.87 -23.96
CA PRO A 51 2.73 -6.04 -23.62
C PRO A 51 2.55 -6.62 -22.23
N ALA A 52 1.59 -6.08 -21.48
CA ALA A 52 1.09 -6.70 -20.27
C ALA A 52 0.32 -7.97 -20.67
N MET A 53 0.68 -9.11 -20.07
CA MET A 53 0.07 -10.40 -20.38
C MET A 53 -0.35 -11.09 -19.10
N ASP A 54 -1.66 -11.11 -18.86
CA ASP A 54 -2.24 -11.82 -17.72
C ASP A 54 -3.02 -13.05 -18.19
N VAL A 55 -3.04 -14.10 -17.37
CA VAL A 55 -3.78 -15.34 -17.65
C VAL A 55 -5.00 -15.41 -16.76
N SER A 56 -6.13 -15.85 -17.30
CA SER A 56 -7.31 -16.10 -16.48
C SER A 56 -7.01 -17.14 -15.39
N PRO A 57 -7.32 -16.86 -14.11
CA PRO A 57 -7.15 -17.83 -13.02
C PRO A 57 -8.00 -19.09 -13.19
N THR A 58 -9.17 -18.98 -13.84
CA THR A 58 -10.13 -20.09 -14.01
C THR A 58 -10.02 -20.81 -15.35
N ASN A 59 -9.35 -20.21 -16.34
CA ASN A 59 -9.12 -20.84 -17.64
C ASN A 59 -7.76 -20.40 -18.21
N GLN A 60 -6.72 -21.22 -18.02
CA GLN A 60 -5.35 -20.90 -18.45
C GLN A 60 -5.18 -20.72 -19.96
N THR A 61 -6.19 -21.07 -20.77
CA THR A 61 -6.19 -20.82 -22.23
C THR A 61 -6.68 -19.42 -22.61
N MET A 62 -7.34 -18.71 -21.70
CA MET A 62 -7.76 -17.31 -21.88
C MET A 62 -6.64 -16.38 -21.40
N MET A 63 -5.93 -15.78 -22.34
CA MET A 63 -4.93 -14.75 -22.07
C MET A 63 -5.51 -13.37 -22.33
N LEU A 64 -5.36 -12.47 -21.36
CA LEU A 64 -5.57 -11.06 -21.51
C LEU A 64 -4.23 -10.41 -21.88
N THR A 65 -4.02 -10.18 -23.17
CA THR A 65 -2.86 -9.44 -23.67
C THR A 65 -3.23 -7.99 -23.92
N LEU A 66 -2.63 -7.07 -23.18
CA LEU A 66 -2.87 -5.64 -23.25
C LEU A 66 -1.61 -4.91 -23.66
N ASN A 67 -1.68 -4.22 -24.80
CA ASN A 67 -0.62 -3.30 -25.20
C ASN A 67 -0.76 -2.00 -24.40
N CYS A 68 0.00 -1.90 -23.32
CA CYS A 68 0.01 -0.73 -22.43
C CYS A 68 1.13 0.26 -22.77
N CYS A 69 1.84 0.06 -23.87
CA CYS A 69 2.93 0.94 -24.27
C CYS A 69 2.41 2.34 -24.56
N LEU A 70 2.99 3.31 -23.85
CA LEU A 70 2.70 4.71 -24.04
C LEU A 70 3.21 5.19 -25.41
N PRO A 71 2.52 6.15 -26.05
CA PRO A 71 3.03 6.79 -27.25
C PRO A 71 4.46 7.30 -27.02
N ILE A 72 5.31 7.26 -28.03
CA ILE A 72 6.65 7.84 -27.95
C ILE A 72 6.56 9.29 -28.45
N PRO A 73 6.90 10.30 -27.64
CA PRO A 73 6.78 11.68 -28.07
C PRO A 73 7.78 12.01 -29.18
N ALA A 74 7.35 12.80 -30.17
CA ALA A 74 8.22 13.32 -31.22
C ALA A 74 9.25 14.36 -30.71
N HIS A 75 9.05 14.88 -29.49
CA HIS A 75 9.87 15.93 -28.89
C HIS A 75 10.51 15.46 -27.59
N LYS A 76 11.63 16.10 -27.22
CA LYS A 76 12.31 15.83 -25.95
C LYS A 76 11.37 16.06 -24.76
N PRO A 77 11.40 15.20 -23.73
CA PRO A 77 10.58 15.37 -22.53
C PRO A 77 10.88 16.70 -21.85
N ARG A 78 9.84 17.33 -21.29
CA ARG A 78 9.99 18.54 -20.48
C ARG A 78 10.30 18.15 -19.04
N VAL A 79 11.13 18.92 -18.36
CA VAL A 79 11.31 18.77 -16.91
C VAL A 79 10.30 19.66 -16.18
N PHE A 80 9.56 19.06 -15.25
CA PHE A 80 8.63 19.76 -14.38
C PHE A 80 9.34 20.84 -13.55
N SER A 81 8.59 21.88 -13.21
CA SER A 81 8.96 22.86 -12.17
C SER A 81 7.71 23.68 -11.86
N PHE A 82 7.57 24.10 -10.60
CA PHE A 82 6.46 24.97 -10.19
C PHE A 82 6.42 26.31 -10.95
N HIS A 83 7.57 26.78 -11.48
CA HIS A 83 7.60 27.97 -12.32
C HIS A 83 6.91 27.77 -13.68
N LYS A 84 7.14 26.62 -14.32
CA LYS A 84 6.55 26.28 -15.63
C LYS A 84 5.07 25.85 -15.51
N TYR A 85 4.73 25.17 -14.43
CA TYR A 85 3.41 24.59 -14.19
C TYR A 85 2.81 25.23 -12.95
N LYS A 86 2.44 26.51 -13.07
CA LYS A 86 1.77 27.24 -11.99
C LYS A 86 0.41 26.62 -11.71
N SER A 87 0.19 26.25 -10.46
CA SER A 87 -1.08 25.70 -10.00
C SER A 87 -1.96 26.78 -9.40
N LYS A 88 -3.23 26.77 -9.79
CA LYS A 88 -4.29 27.45 -9.03
C LYS A 88 -4.75 26.54 -7.90
N PRO A 89 -5.20 27.08 -6.75
CA PRO A 89 -5.81 26.27 -5.71
C PRO A 89 -7.01 25.48 -6.25
N ARG A 90 -7.04 24.18 -5.93
CA ARG A 90 -8.08 23.21 -6.28
C ARG A 90 -8.49 22.49 -5.02
N VAL A 91 -9.77 22.57 -4.68
CA VAL A 91 -10.35 21.88 -3.53
C VAL A 91 -11.18 20.72 -4.05
N ARG A 92 -10.63 19.50 -4.00
CA ARG A 92 -11.36 18.30 -4.44
C ARG A 92 -12.47 18.01 -3.44
N GLN A 93 -13.70 17.83 -3.92
CA GLN A 93 -14.89 17.66 -3.08
C GLN A 93 -15.26 16.18 -2.91
N ALA A 94 -15.97 15.84 -1.84
CA ALA A 94 -16.48 14.50 -1.62
C ALA A 94 -17.54 14.16 -2.67
N ALA A 95 -17.39 13.03 -3.38
CA ALA A 95 -18.23 12.67 -4.52
C ALA A 95 -19.73 12.55 -4.19
N HIS A 96 -20.09 12.21 -2.96
CA HIS A 96 -21.49 12.11 -2.53
C HIS A 96 -22.14 13.46 -2.17
N THR A 97 -21.36 14.55 -2.14
CA THR A 97 -21.83 15.89 -1.72
C THR A 97 -21.93 16.91 -2.86
N VAL A 98 -21.41 16.58 -4.04
CA VAL A 98 -21.39 17.51 -5.17
C VAL A 98 -22.78 17.69 -5.78
N SER A 99 -23.06 18.88 -6.31
CA SER A 99 -24.36 19.19 -6.93
C SER A 99 -24.54 18.52 -8.29
N ASP A 100 -25.79 18.37 -8.73
CA ASP A 100 -26.12 17.87 -10.07
C ASP A 100 -25.43 18.66 -11.19
N ALA A 101 -25.30 19.98 -11.03
CA ALA A 101 -24.57 20.82 -11.98
C ALA A 101 -23.07 20.46 -12.05
N TYR A 102 -22.47 20.13 -10.91
CA TYR A 102 -21.08 19.66 -10.87
C TYR A 102 -20.95 18.26 -11.46
N ILE A 103 -21.90 17.36 -11.20
CA ILE A 103 -21.96 16.02 -11.81
C ILE A 103 -22.03 16.14 -13.33
N ALA A 104 -22.93 16.98 -13.86
CA ALA A 104 -23.03 17.22 -15.30
C ALA A 104 -21.72 17.75 -15.89
N LYS A 105 -21.05 18.69 -15.18
CA LYS A 105 -19.73 19.20 -15.55
C LYS A 105 -18.65 18.10 -15.57
N TYR A 106 -18.66 17.22 -14.56
CA TYR A 106 -17.71 16.12 -14.43
C TYR A 106 -17.92 15.07 -15.53
N THR A 107 -19.18 14.67 -15.77
CA THR A 107 -19.55 13.81 -16.88
C THR A 107 -19.09 14.39 -18.21
N ARG A 108 -19.31 15.70 -18.43
CA ARG A 108 -18.88 16.37 -19.66
C ARG A 108 -17.36 16.33 -19.86
N ALA A 109 -16.57 16.48 -18.81
CA ALA A 109 -15.12 16.38 -18.90
C ALA A 109 -14.68 14.98 -19.37
N TYR A 110 -15.28 13.91 -18.84
CA TYR A 110 -15.00 12.54 -19.28
C TYR A 110 -15.56 12.22 -20.66
N GLU A 111 -16.69 12.78 -21.07
CA GLU A 111 -17.18 12.68 -22.46
C GLU A 111 -16.15 13.23 -23.44
N LEU A 112 -15.62 14.42 -23.17
CA LEU A 112 -14.60 15.07 -24.00
C LEU A 112 -13.31 14.24 -24.05
N MET A 113 -12.90 13.69 -22.91
CA MET A 113 -11.70 12.86 -22.81
C MET A 113 -11.84 11.50 -23.52
N LYS A 114 -13.03 10.88 -23.45
CA LYS A 114 -13.36 9.63 -24.16
C LYS A 114 -13.59 9.85 -25.66
N ALA A 115 -13.88 11.08 -26.09
CA ALA A 115 -14.05 11.43 -27.50
C ALA A 115 -12.72 11.72 -28.23
N LEU A 116 -11.60 11.83 -27.52
CA LEU A 116 -10.29 11.96 -28.14
C LEU A 116 -9.89 10.65 -28.87
N PRO A 117 -9.09 10.74 -29.94
CA PRO A 117 -8.47 9.56 -30.54
C PRO A 117 -7.67 8.75 -29.52
N ASP A 118 -7.72 7.41 -29.60
CA ASP A 118 -7.05 6.52 -28.64
C ASP A 118 -5.52 6.71 -28.57
N ASP A 119 -4.92 7.25 -29.64
CA ASP A 119 -3.49 7.58 -29.73
C ASP A 119 -3.15 9.00 -29.22
N ASP A 120 -4.14 9.84 -28.91
CA ASP A 120 -3.92 11.09 -28.19
C ASP A 120 -3.46 10.75 -26.76
N PRO A 121 -2.31 11.26 -26.29
CA PRO A 121 -1.81 10.98 -24.94
C PRO A 121 -2.73 11.42 -23.79
N ARG A 122 -3.71 12.27 -24.10
CA ARG A 122 -4.71 12.79 -23.15
C ARG A 122 -6.02 12.00 -23.19
N SER A 123 -6.19 11.09 -24.16
CA SER A 123 -7.38 10.25 -24.26
C SER A 123 -7.56 9.41 -23.02
N PHE A 124 -8.82 9.08 -22.72
CA PHE A 124 -9.13 8.18 -21.60
C PHE A 124 -8.43 6.82 -21.77
N HIS A 125 -8.31 6.35 -23.01
CA HIS A 125 -7.60 5.12 -23.35
C HIS A 125 -6.11 5.19 -23.01
N THR A 126 -5.39 6.24 -23.42
CA THR A 126 -3.96 6.37 -23.10
C THR A 126 -3.72 6.66 -21.62
N GLN A 127 -4.61 7.39 -20.96
CA GLN A 127 -4.52 7.60 -19.51
C GLN A 127 -4.64 6.27 -18.76
N ALA A 128 -5.61 5.42 -19.10
CA ALA A 128 -5.70 4.07 -18.54
C ALA A 128 -4.46 3.20 -18.82
N LYS A 129 -3.80 3.37 -19.98
CA LYS A 129 -2.53 2.68 -20.28
C LYS A 129 -1.39 3.07 -19.33
N ILE A 130 -1.35 4.31 -18.82
CA ILE A 130 -0.30 4.76 -17.90
C ILE A 130 -0.26 3.85 -16.66
N HIS A 131 -1.42 3.64 -16.03
CA HIS A 131 -1.51 2.73 -14.89
C HIS A 131 -1.09 1.31 -15.29
N CYS A 132 -1.68 0.74 -16.36
CA CYS A 132 -1.30 -0.59 -16.80
C CYS A 132 0.22 -0.75 -17.02
N ALA A 133 0.87 0.25 -17.64
CA ALA A 133 2.27 0.14 -18.02
C ALA A 133 3.22 0.16 -16.82
N PHE A 134 2.97 1.05 -15.85
CA PHE A 134 3.78 1.18 -14.64
C PHE A 134 3.46 0.13 -13.57
N CYS A 135 2.27 -0.47 -13.64
CA CYS A 135 1.78 -1.39 -12.63
C CYS A 135 1.79 -2.86 -13.06
N ASN A 136 1.96 -3.15 -14.35
CA ASN A 136 1.93 -4.51 -14.90
C ASN A 136 3.20 -4.88 -15.68
N PHE A 137 4.36 -4.39 -15.22
CA PHE A 137 5.70 -4.80 -15.69
C PHE A 137 5.99 -4.55 -17.18
N ALA A 138 5.29 -3.60 -17.80
CA ALA A 138 5.50 -3.26 -19.21
C ALA A 138 6.86 -2.60 -19.46
N TYR A 139 7.39 -1.89 -18.46
CA TYR A 139 8.68 -1.20 -18.52
C TYR A 139 9.78 -1.87 -17.70
N ARG A 140 11.02 -1.50 -17.99
CA ARG A 140 12.22 -1.89 -17.24
C ARG A 140 12.81 -0.69 -16.51
N GLN A 141 13.54 -0.94 -15.43
CA GLN A 141 14.17 0.12 -14.64
C GLN A 141 15.28 0.81 -15.44
N ALA A 142 15.33 2.15 -15.36
CA ALA A 142 16.43 2.90 -15.92
C ALA A 142 17.76 2.48 -15.27
N GLY A 143 18.80 2.28 -16.07
CA GLY A 143 20.12 1.84 -15.57
C GLY A 143 20.21 0.33 -15.28
N ASN A 144 19.10 -0.42 -15.24
CA ASN A 144 19.11 -1.88 -15.13
C ASN A 144 17.92 -2.49 -15.89
N THR A 145 18.08 -2.70 -17.19
CA THR A 145 17.02 -3.17 -18.09
C THR A 145 16.60 -4.64 -17.87
N SER A 146 17.31 -5.37 -17.01
CA SER A 146 16.96 -6.75 -16.64
C SER A 146 15.85 -6.82 -15.60
N VAL A 147 15.60 -5.72 -14.87
CA VAL A 147 14.64 -5.67 -13.78
C VAL A 147 13.36 -4.95 -14.23
N PRO A 148 12.17 -5.53 -14.02
CA PRO A 148 10.92 -4.87 -14.34
C PRO A 148 10.63 -3.70 -13.38
N LEU A 149 10.07 -2.62 -13.93
CA LEU A 149 9.60 -1.49 -13.13
C LEU A 149 8.23 -1.81 -12.52
N GLN A 150 8.06 -1.45 -11.25
CA GLN A 150 6.80 -1.49 -10.51
C GLN A 150 6.71 -0.28 -9.59
N VAL A 151 5.54 0.33 -9.51
CA VAL A 151 5.27 1.49 -8.63
C VAL A 151 4.41 1.14 -7.42
N HIS A 152 3.72 0.00 -7.45
CA HIS A 152 3.06 -0.60 -6.29
C HIS A 152 4.06 -1.34 -5.38
N PHE A 153 3.58 -1.76 -4.21
CA PHE A 153 4.31 -2.54 -3.22
C PHE A 153 5.57 -1.82 -2.70
N SER A 154 5.54 -0.49 -2.59
CA SER A 154 6.69 0.29 -2.16
C SER A 154 6.35 1.72 -1.80
N TRP A 155 7.34 2.45 -1.27
CA TRP A 155 7.27 3.88 -1.02
C TRP A 155 6.88 4.75 -2.25
N LEU A 156 6.92 4.22 -3.48
CA LEU A 156 6.58 4.97 -4.69
C LEU A 156 5.06 5.05 -4.92
N PHE A 157 4.27 4.23 -4.25
CA PHE A 157 2.83 4.11 -4.46
C PHE A 157 2.12 5.46 -4.37
N LEU A 158 2.24 6.16 -3.23
CA LEU A 158 1.57 7.44 -3.00
C LEU A 158 2.03 8.56 -3.95
N PRO A 159 3.34 8.89 -4.06
CA PRO A 159 3.78 10.00 -4.91
C PRO A 159 3.54 9.76 -6.40
N TRP A 160 3.64 8.51 -6.88
CA TRP A 160 3.33 8.19 -8.27
C TRP A 160 1.85 8.43 -8.58
N HIS A 161 0.93 7.95 -7.73
CA HIS A 161 -0.50 8.15 -7.92
C HIS A 161 -0.91 9.62 -7.78
N ARG A 162 -0.28 10.39 -6.88
CA ARG A 162 -0.49 11.85 -6.81
C ARG A 162 -0.14 12.53 -8.13
N TRP A 163 0.99 12.19 -8.73
CA TRP A 163 1.36 12.73 -10.06
C TRP A 163 0.38 12.32 -11.14
N TYR A 164 -0.07 11.07 -11.11
CA TYR A 164 -1.04 10.56 -12.06
C TYR A 164 -2.34 11.37 -12.00
N LEU A 165 -2.90 11.55 -10.80
CA LEU A 165 -4.09 12.37 -10.57
C LEU A 165 -3.87 13.83 -10.94
N TYR A 166 -2.71 14.40 -10.61
CA TYR A 166 -2.38 15.80 -10.92
C TYR A 166 -2.48 16.09 -12.41
N TRP A 167 -1.87 15.25 -13.26
CA TRP A 167 -1.93 15.46 -14.70
C TRP A 167 -3.30 15.10 -15.29
N HIS A 168 -3.94 14.06 -14.79
CA HIS A 168 -5.29 13.67 -15.21
C HIS A 168 -6.30 14.81 -14.97
N GLU A 169 -6.28 15.43 -13.78
CA GLU A 169 -7.11 16.58 -13.43
C GLU A 169 -6.87 17.77 -14.37
N ARG A 170 -5.61 18.09 -14.67
CA ARG A 170 -5.26 19.20 -15.58
C ARG A 170 -5.67 18.94 -17.02
N ILE A 171 -5.60 17.69 -17.47
CA ILE A 171 -6.10 17.28 -18.79
C ILE A 171 -7.61 17.54 -18.86
N LEU A 172 -8.38 17.06 -17.88
CA LEU A 172 -9.83 17.28 -17.81
C LEU A 172 -10.18 18.78 -17.79
N GLN A 173 -9.47 19.58 -16.98
CA GLN A 173 -9.61 21.05 -16.98
C GLN A 173 -9.41 21.65 -18.37
N SER A 174 -8.35 21.24 -19.07
CA SER A 174 -8.01 21.77 -20.39
C SER A 174 -9.00 21.35 -21.46
N LEU A 175 -9.51 20.11 -21.42
CA LEU A 175 -10.50 19.63 -22.38
C LEU A 175 -11.84 20.34 -22.19
N LEU A 176 -12.23 20.52 -20.92
CA LEU A 176 -13.46 21.23 -20.56
C LEU A 176 -13.35 22.75 -20.81
N GLY A 177 -12.14 23.31 -20.86
CA GLY A 177 -11.92 24.76 -20.88
C GLY A 177 -12.23 25.43 -19.54
N ASP A 178 -12.32 24.66 -18.45
CA ASP A 178 -12.63 25.13 -17.10
C ASP A 178 -11.45 24.89 -16.16
N PRO A 179 -10.65 25.92 -15.84
CA PRO A 179 -9.52 25.79 -14.91
C PRO A 179 -9.95 25.64 -13.44
N THR A 180 -11.25 25.71 -13.14
CA THR A 180 -11.83 25.50 -11.80
C THR A 180 -12.33 24.07 -11.58
N PHE A 181 -12.36 23.24 -12.63
CA PHE A 181 -12.68 21.82 -12.49
C PHE A 181 -11.68 21.14 -11.56
N THR A 182 -12.19 20.27 -10.68
CA THR A 182 -11.37 19.41 -9.83
C THR A 182 -11.85 17.96 -9.94
N LEU A 183 -10.96 17.03 -9.64
CA LEU A 183 -11.41 15.68 -9.30
C LEU A 183 -12.29 15.72 -8.04
N VAL A 184 -13.09 14.68 -7.87
CA VAL A 184 -13.78 14.37 -6.62
C VAL A 184 -13.02 13.24 -5.91
N PHE A 185 -13.20 13.10 -4.61
CA PHE A 185 -12.74 11.92 -3.88
C PHE A 185 -13.94 11.07 -3.46
N TRP A 186 -13.83 9.75 -3.62
CA TRP A 186 -14.79 8.81 -3.07
C TRP A 186 -14.52 8.66 -1.58
N ASN A 187 -15.35 9.28 -0.75
CA ASN A 187 -15.21 9.35 0.70
C ASN A 187 -15.61 8.04 1.40
N TRP A 188 -15.08 6.89 0.98
CA TRP A 188 -15.45 5.58 1.52
C TRP A 188 -15.10 5.37 2.99
N ASP A 189 -14.29 6.25 3.59
CA ASP A 189 -13.98 6.31 5.01
C ASP A 189 -15.08 6.99 5.85
N ASP A 190 -16.02 7.69 5.22
CA ASP A 190 -17.18 8.28 5.89
C ASP A 190 -18.31 7.25 6.04
N GLN A 191 -18.40 6.73 7.25
CA GLN A 191 -19.40 5.73 7.64
C GLN A 191 -20.74 6.30 8.11
N ARG A 192 -20.97 7.62 7.97
CA ARG A 192 -22.16 8.29 8.53
C ARG A 192 -22.97 9.05 7.47
N ASP A 193 -22.31 9.83 6.62
CA ASP A 193 -22.95 10.84 5.77
C ASP A 193 -23.11 10.38 4.31
N GLY A 194 -22.93 9.08 4.05
CA GLY A 194 -23.17 8.45 2.74
C GLY A 194 -21.95 8.34 1.84
N GLY A 195 -20.75 8.60 2.36
CA GLY A 195 -19.50 8.35 1.64
C GLY A 195 -19.16 6.86 1.44
N ASN A 196 -19.65 6.00 2.35
CA ASN A 196 -19.46 4.55 2.35
C ASN A 196 -20.39 3.77 1.39
N VAL A 197 -20.95 4.41 0.36
CA VAL A 197 -21.60 3.74 -0.76
C VAL A 197 -20.94 4.20 -2.07
N MET A 198 -21.10 3.42 -3.15
CA MET A 198 -20.65 3.87 -4.47
C MET A 198 -21.33 5.21 -4.83
N PRO A 199 -20.58 6.28 -5.18
CA PRO A 199 -21.19 7.58 -5.39
C PRO A 199 -22.17 7.58 -6.56
N ALA A 200 -23.35 8.16 -6.36
CA ALA A 200 -24.45 8.12 -7.32
C ALA A 200 -24.08 8.64 -8.72
N MET A 201 -23.09 9.54 -8.84
CA MET A 201 -22.62 10.05 -10.13
C MET A 201 -22.01 8.98 -11.06
N PHE A 202 -21.55 7.85 -10.52
CA PHE A 202 -20.94 6.77 -11.31
C PHE A 202 -21.95 5.69 -11.73
N VAL A 203 -23.15 5.65 -11.14
CA VAL A 203 -24.12 4.56 -11.31
C VAL A 203 -24.95 4.62 -12.62
N PRO A 204 -25.40 5.79 -13.12
CA PRO A 204 -26.30 5.85 -14.26
C PRO A 204 -25.69 5.30 -15.54
N ASN A 205 -26.26 4.20 -16.03
CA ASN A 205 -25.88 3.59 -17.30
C ASN A 205 -26.04 4.59 -18.46
N GLY A 206 -25.14 4.51 -19.44
CA GLY A 206 -25.10 5.40 -20.60
C GLY A 206 -24.38 6.73 -20.37
N THR A 207 -23.90 7.02 -19.16
CA THR A 207 -23.07 8.21 -18.88
C THR A 207 -21.59 7.92 -19.11
N ALA A 208 -20.79 8.97 -19.34
CA ALA A 208 -19.34 8.83 -19.49
C ALA A 208 -18.62 8.38 -18.21
N LEU A 209 -19.28 8.43 -17.04
CA LEU A 209 -18.73 8.01 -15.75
C LEU A 209 -19.08 6.56 -15.39
N TYR A 210 -20.03 5.97 -16.12
CA TYR A 210 -20.43 4.58 -15.91
C TYR A 210 -19.38 3.61 -16.41
N ASP A 211 -19.24 2.51 -15.67
CA ASP A 211 -18.56 1.30 -16.09
C ASP A 211 -19.46 0.10 -15.81
N ARG A 212 -19.60 -0.78 -16.80
CA ARG A 212 -20.39 -2.00 -16.69
C ARG A 212 -19.65 -3.12 -15.96
N ASN A 213 -18.31 -3.04 -15.90
CA ASN A 213 -17.43 -4.05 -15.32
C ASN A 213 -17.25 -3.80 -13.81
N ARG A 214 -18.33 -3.43 -13.13
CA ARG A 214 -18.36 -3.30 -11.66
C ARG A 214 -19.15 -4.44 -11.06
N ASN A 215 -18.87 -4.78 -9.81
CA ASN A 215 -19.67 -5.75 -9.07
C ASN A 215 -21.12 -5.25 -8.92
N GLN A 216 -22.04 -5.92 -9.62
CA GLN A 216 -23.46 -5.53 -9.65
C GLN A 216 -24.14 -5.66 -8.28
N ASN A 217 -23.63 -6.52 -7.40
CA ASN A 217 -24.15 -6.68 -6.03
C ASN A 217 -23.73 -5.52 -5.10
N ASN A 218 -22.76 -4.72 -5.53
CA ASN A 218 -22.18 -3.62 -4.76
C ASN A 218 -22.64 -2.24 -5.27
N LEU A 219 -23.61 -2.19 -6.17
CA LEU A 219 -24.27 -0.92 -6.51
C LEU A 219 -25.08 -0.41 -5.30
N PRO A 220 -25.35 0.90 -5.20
CA PRO A 220 -26.13 1.45 -4.09
C PRO A 220 -27.49 0.76 -3.96
N PRO A 221 -27.96 0.50 -2.72
CA PRO A 221 -27.49 1.07 -1.46
C PRO A 221 -26.45 0.21 -0.70
N ALA A 222 -25.76 -0.72 -1.37
CA ALA A 222 -24.76 -1.56 -0.69
C ALA A 222 -23.65 -0.73 -0.04
N LEU A 223 -23.37 -1.01 1.25
CA LEU A 223 -22.25 -0.42 1.96
C LEU A 223 -20.93 -1.00 1.44
N VAL A 224 -19.94 -0.13 1.32
CA VAL A 224 -18.56 -0.52 1.08
C VAL A 224 -18.08 -1.42 2.22
N LYS A 225 -17.38 -2.48 1.85
CA LYS A 225 -16.55 -3.27 2.78
C LYS A 225 -15.10 -2.94 2.48
N LEU A 226 -14.40 -2.32 3.43
CA LEU A 226 -13.02 -1.86 3.24
C LEU A 226 -12.00 -2.99 3.26
N SER A 227 -12.42 -4.18 3.69
CA SER A 227 -11.65 -5.40 3.57
C SER A 227 -12.50 -6.52 2.95
N PRO A 228 -11.94 -7.40 2.11
CA PRO A 228 -12.59 -8.64 1.66
C PRO A 228 -12.95 -9.57 2.82
N THR A 229 -12.31 -9.40 3.98
CA THR A 229 -12.57 -10.18 5.19
C THR A 229 -13.64 -9.55 6.09
N THR A 230 -14.22 -8.42 5.72
CA THR A 230 -15.34 -7.82 6.46
C THR A 230 -16.54 -8.77 6.43
N THR A 231 -16.86 -9.33 7.60
CA THR A 231 -17.92 -10.32 7.76
C THR A 231 -19.30 -9.68 7.84
N GLY A 232 -20.34 -10.54 7.82
CA GLY A 232 -21.70 -10.10 8.06
C GLY A 232 -22.35 -9.34 6.91
N ASN A 233 -23.66 -9.13 7.06
CA ASN A 233 -24.49 -8.30 6.19
C ASN A 233 -25.21 -7.19 6.99
N ASP A 234 -24.96 -7.11 8.29
CA ASP A 234 -25.52 -6.08 9.16
C ASP A 234 -24.73 -4.77 8.97
N SER A 235 -25.44 -3.65 8.81
CA SER A 235 -24.80 -2.36 8.57
C SER A 235 -23.93 -1.89 9.73
N VAL A 236 -24.31 -2.19 10.98
CA VAL A 236 -23.55 -1.81 12.18
C VAL A 236 -22.25 -2.61 12.24
N GLU A 237 -22.31 -3.90 11.92
CA GLU A 237 -21.12 -4.77 11.85
C GLU A 237 -20.14 -4.29 10.77
N ILE A 238 -20.63 -4.00 9.56
CA ILE A 238 -19.81 -3.47 8.46
C ILE A 238 -19.18 -2.13 8.84
N VAL A 239 -19.97 -1.21 9.42
CA VAL A 239 -19.46 0.11 9.83
C VAL A 239 -18.35 -0.03 10.86
N ASN A 240 -18.52 -0.83 11.92
CA ASN A 240 -17.49 -0.97 12.96
C ASN A 240 -16.22 -1.65 12.42
N GLN A 241 -16.35 -2.65 11.54
CA GLN A 241 -15.19 -3.25 10.87
C GLN A 241 -14.48 -2.23 9.98
N ASN A 242 -15.20 -1.45 9.17
CA ASN A 242 -14.62 -0.38 8.34
C ASN A 242 -13.92 0.70 9.18
N LEU A 243 -14.50 1.09 10.32
CA LEU A 243 -13.88 2.05 11.24
C LEU A 243 -12.56 1.50 11.82
N ASN A 244 -12.52 0.20 12.16
CA ASN A 244 -11.29 -0.42 12.61
C ASN A 244 -10.25 -0.54 11.48
N ASP A 245 -10.65 -0.93 10.27
CA ASP A 245 -9.75 -0.98 9.11
C ASP A 245 -9.09 0.40 8.89
N MET A 246 -9.87 1.48 8.92
CA MET A 246 -9.36 2.85 8.84
C MET A 246 -8.44 3.22 10.00
N TYR A 247 -8.81 2.87 11.22
CA TYR A 247 -8.00 3.13 12.41
C TYR A 247 -6.64 2.41 12.30
N ARG A 248 -6.63 1.14 11.89
CA ARG A 248 -5.42 0.33 11.73
C ARG A 248 -4.54 0.89 10.60
N ASP A 249 -5.10 1.11 9.41
CA ASP A 249 -4.30 1.46 8.23
C ASP A 249 -3.82 2.92 8.21
N VAL A 250 -4.52 3.82 8.90
CA VAL A 250 -4.23 5.27 8.86
C VAL A 250 -3.77 5.80 10.21
N VAL A 251 -4.47 5.48 11.30
CA VAL A 251 -4.17 6.05 12.63
C VAL A 251 -2.96 5.38 13.24
N THR A 252 -2.91 4.04 13.26
CA THR A 252 -1.80 3.31 13.91
C THR A 252 -0.52 3.25 13.08
N ALA A 253 -0.60 3.53 11.78
CA ALA A 253 0.54 3.66 10.89
C ALA A 253 1.37 4.93 11.19
N THR A 254 2.14 4.95 12.27
CA THR A 254 2.79 6.19 12.75
C THR A 254 4.09 6.57 12.03
N THR A 255 4.68 5.66 11.24
CA THR A 255 5.92 5.91 10.49
C THR A 255 5.70 5.87 8.99
N ALA A 256 6.65 6.43 8.22
CA ALA A 256 6.58 6.42 6.76
C ALA A 256 6.62 4.99 6.19
N GLU A 257 7.36 4.08 6.82
CA GLU A 257 7.44 2.67 6.43
C GLU A 257 6.10 1.96 6.62
N LEU A 258 5.44 2.17 7.77
CA LEU A 258 4.11 1.60 8.04
C LEU A 258 3.06 2.13 7.08
N PHE A 259 3.05 3.43 6.81
CA PHE A 259 2.00 4.05 6.01
C PHE A 259 2.26 3.95 4.51
N MET A 260 3.46 4.33 4.06
CA MET A 260 3.81 4.49 2.64
C MET A 260 4.46 3.24 2.03
N GLY A 261 4.97 2.33 2.85
CA GLY A 261 5.82 1.21 2.41
C GLY A 261 7.31 1.55 2.43
N ASP A 262 8.14 0.57 2.07
CA ASP A 262 9.60 0.63 2.17
C ASP A 262 10.29 0.88 0.82
N ALA A 263 11.61 0.95 0.87
CA ALA A 263 12.45 1.40 -0.20
C ALA A 263 12.40 0.53 -1.46
N TYR A 264 12.24 1.20 -2.60
CA TYR A 264 12.35 0.64 -3.93
C TYR A 264 13.31 1.48 -4.75
N ARG A 265 14.44 0.87 -5.13
CA ARG A 265 15.59 1.49 -5.77
C ARG A 265 15.90 0.81 -7.08
N THR A 266 16.75 1.41 -7.90
CA THR A 266 17.27 0.73 -9.09
C THR A 266 17.98 -0.56 -8.68
N GLY A 267 17.55 -1.69 -9.25
CA GLY A 267 17.97 -3.04 -8.90
C GLY A 267 16.99 -3.81 -8.00
N THR A 268 16.02 -3.16 -7.36
CA THR A 268 15.00 -3.85 -6.56
C THR A 268 14.07 -4.66 -7.47
N ASP A 269 14.17 -5.99 -7.41
CA ASP A 269 13.34 -6.92 -8.20
C ASP A 269 12.31 -7.61 -7.32
N ILE A 270 11.07 -7.11 -7.35
CA ILE A 270 9.96 -7.68 -6.58
C ILE A 270 9.48 -9.03 -7.12
N THR A 271 9.87 -9.38 -8.35
CA THR A 271 9.47 -10.64 -9.00
C THR A 271 10.41 -11.79 -8.64
N ASN A 272 11.60 -11.46 -8.11
CA ASN A 272 12.62 -12.41 -7.68
C ASN A 272 13.25 -11.97 -6.35
N SER A 273 12.39 -11.69 -5.37
CA SER A 273 12.80 -11.25 -4.03
C SER A 273 13.04 -12.42 -3.07
N THR A 274 14.01 -12.23 -2.17
CA THR A 274 14.24 -13.08 -0.99
C THR A 274 13.61 -12.43 0.23
N VAL A 275 13.53 -13.12 1.38
CA VAL A 275 13.03 -12.49 2.64
C VAL A 275 13.79 -11.23 3.06
N ILE A 276 15.07 -11.11 2.67
CA ILE A 276 15.95 -9.98 3.00
C ILE A 276 15.70 -8.79 2.05
N THR A 277 15.40 -9.09 0.77
CA THR A 277 15.23 -8.07 -0.29
C THR A 277 13.77 -7.84 -0.63
N ALA A 278 12.85 -8.51 0.06
CA ALA A 278 11.43 -8.45 -0.16
C ALA A 278 10.94 -7.03 0.11
N PRO A 279 10.22 -6.42 -0.84
CA PRO A 279 9.61 -5.12 -0.59
C PRO A 279 8.59 -5.23 0.53
N LEU A 280 8.29 -4.10 1.16
CA LEU A 280 7.24 -3.94 2.13
C LEU A 280 6.23 -2.92 1.58
N GLU A 281 5.01 -3.40 1.37
CA GLU A 281 3.85 -2.60 0.98
C GLU A 281 3.30 -1.86 2.21
N GLY A 282 2.96 -0.58 2.05
CA GLY A 282 2.40 0.23 3.14
C GLY A 282 0.99 -0.19 3.50
N LEU A 283 0.57 0.05 4.75
CA LEU A 283 -0.76 -0.33 5.25
C LEU A 283 -1.89 0.32 4.43
N ILE A 284 -1.73 1.57 3.99
CA ILE A 284 -2.76 2.22 3.16
C ILE A 284 -2.97 1.51 1.83
N GLU A 285 -1.90 0.99 1.22
CA GLU A 285 -1.92 0.27 -0.06
C GLU A 285 -2.47 -1.14 0.14
N GLY A 286 -1.85 -1.90 1.05
CA GLY A 286 -2.13 -3.30 1.32
C GLY A 286 -3.48 -3.55 2.01
N GLY A 287 -4.04 -2.56 2.72
CA GLY A 287 -5.30 -2.68 3.42
C GLY A 287 -6.48 -2.10 2.63
N VAL A 288 -7.00 -0.96 3.10
CA VAL A 288 -8.23 -0.33 2.58
C VAL A 288 -8.19 0.03 1.08
N HIS A 289 -7.05 0.42 0.51
CA HIS A 289 -6.93 0.64 -0.94
C HIS A 289 -7.23 -0.62 -1.73
N ASN A 290 -6.51 -1.71 -1.44
CA ASN A 290 -6.70 -2.98 -2.12
C ASN A 290 -8.10 -3.57 -1.86
N GLY A 291 -8.70 -3.28 -0.71
CA GLY A 291 -10.09 -3.64 -0.40
C GLY A 291 -11.12 -2.95 -1.30
N ILE A 292 -10.96 -1.65 -1.60
CA ILE A 292 -11.86 -0.94 -2.54
C ILE A 292 -11.74 -1.49 -3.97
N HIS A 293 -10.53 -1.80 -4.42
CA HIS A 293 -10.31 -2.46 -5.70
C HIS A 293 -11.07 -3.78 -5.79
N TYR A 294 -10.95 -4.62 -4.76
CA TYR A 294 -11.70 -5.88 -4.64
C TYR A 294 -13.22 -5.67 -4.65
N TRP A 295 -13.71 -4.75 -3.81
CA TRP A 295 -15.14 -4.51 -3.67
C TRP A 295 -15.75 -3.97 -4.96
N THR A 296 -15.02 -3.17 -5.74
CA THR A 296 -15.57 -2.54 -6.93
C THR A 296 -15.52 -3.44 -8.17
N GLY A 297 -14.47 -4.26 -8.33
CA GLY A 297 -14.28 -5.13 -9.51
C GLY A 297 -15.34 -6.22 -9.66
N ASP A 298 -15.76 -6.54 -10.88
CA ASP A 298 -16.81 -7.54 -11.11
C ASP A 298 -16.29 -8.98 -10.89
N PRO A 299 -16.75 -9.70 -9.84
CA PRO A 299 -16.28 -11.04 -9.54
C PRO A 299 -16.58 -12.07 -10.65
N ASN A 300 -17.47 -11.75 -11.60
CA ASN A 300 -17.81 -12.63 -12.71
C ASN A 300 -16.86 -12.48 -13.92
N LEU A 301 -16.02 -11.44 -13.93
CA LEU A 301 -15.05 -11.20 -14.99
C LEU A 301 -13.69 -11.80 -14.65
N THR A 302 -12.93 -12.13 -15.70
CA THR A 302 -11.53 -12.53 -15.56
C THR A 302 -10.77 -11.45 -14.80
N LEU A 303 -10.03 -11.83 -13.74
CA LEU A 303 -9.25 -10.91 -12.88
C LEU A 303 -10.08 -9.80 -12.22
N MET A 304 -11.40 -9.97 -12.14
CA MET A 304 -12.29 -8.98 -11.53
C MET A 304 -12.22 -7.61 -12.20
N GLN A 305 -12.07 -7.58 -13.53
CA GLN A 305 -12.07 -6.33 -14.29
C GLN A 305 -13.30 -5.46 -13.95
N ASP A 306 -13.21 -4.13 -14.01
CA ASP A 306 -11.99 -3.36 -14.25
C ASP A 306 -11.22 -3.08 -12.95
N MET A 307 -11.88 -2.59 -11.92
CA MET A 307 -11.24 -2.18 -10.66
C MET A 307 -10.50 -3.29 -9.91
N GLY A 308 -10.84 -4.58 -10.08
CA GLY A 308 -10.21 -5.66 -9.31
C GLY A 308 -8.81 -6.09 -9.76
N THR A 309 -8.23 -5.43 -10.78
CA THR A 309 -6.86 -5.70 -11.23
C THR A 309 -6.13 -4.44 -11.68
N PHE A 310 -4.85 -4.32 -11.37
CA PHE A 310 -4.05 -3.16 -11.77
C PHE A 310 -3.99 -2.96 -13.29
N THR A 311 -4.09 -4.03 -14.07
CA THR A 311 -3.98 -3.97 -15.52
C THR A 311 -5.11 -3.16 -16.17
N THR A 312 -6.28 -3.10 -15.54
CA THR A 312 -7.44 -2.43 -16.13
C THR A 312 -8.22 -1.51 -15.20
N ALA A 313 -7.89 -1.42 -13.91
CA ALA A 313 -8.61 -0.59 -12.94
C ALA A 313 -8.90 0.84 -13.40
N SER A 314 -7.90 1.50 -14.00
CA SER A 314 -8.02 2.88 -14.48
C SER A 314 -8.87 3.07 -15.75
N ARG A 315 -9.42 2.00 -16.31
CA ARG A 315 -10.50 2.06 -17.33
C ARG A 315 -11.86 2.42 -16.74
N ASP A 316 -12.00 2.30 -15.43
CA ASP A 316 -13.17 2.77 -14.71
C ASP A 316 -12.94 4.23 -14.23
N PRO A 317 -13.79 5.20 -14.59
CA PRO A 317 -13.70 6.56 -14.06
C PRO A 317 -13.71 6.67 -12.52
N ILE A 318 -14.29 5.71 -11.80
CA ILE A 318 -14.31 5.72 -10.32
C ILE A 318 -12.92 5.50 -9.71
N PHE A 319 -11.98 4.89 -10.47
CA PHE A 319 -10.58 4.71 -10.08
C PHE A 319 -9.94 6.02 -9.61
N TYR A 320 -10.15 7.10 -10.38
CA TYR A 320 -9.55 8.39 -10.10
C TYR A 320 -10.16 9.03 -8.84
N ALA A 321 -11.44 8.77 -8.55
CA ALA A 321 -12.08 9.20 -7.31
C ALA A 321 -11.62 8.38 -6.10
N HIS A 322 -11.42 7.08 -6.27
CA HIS A 322 -10.82 6.20 -5.25
C HIS A 322 -9.41 6.67 -4.87
N HIS A 323 -8.51 6.80 -5.85
CA HIS A 323 -7.14 7.26 -5.60
C HIS A 323 -7.08 8.71 -5.14
N SER A 324 -8.05 9.57 -5.50
CA SER A 324 -8.13 10.90 -4.91
C SER A 324 -8.44 10.87 -3.42
N ASN A 325 -9.12 9.83 -2.91
CA ASN A 325 -9.31 9.67 -1.47
C ASN A 325 -8.06 9.10 -0.80
N VAL A 326 -7.36 8.17 -1.44
CA VAL A 326 -6.03 7.71 -0.96
C VAL A 326 -5.05 8.88 -0.85
N ASP A 327 -5.04 9.77 -1.85
CA ASP A 327 -4.24 11.00 -1.85
C ASP A 327 -4.65 11.98 -0.74
N ARG A 328 -5.95 12.09 -0.45
CA ARG A 328 -6.50 12.84 0.71
C ARG A 328 -6.01 12.27 2.03
N LEU A 329 -6.07 10.94 2.19
CA LEU A 329 -5.66 10.27 3.42
C LEU A 329 -4.17 10.45 3.69
N TRP A 330 -3.32 10.54 2.66
CA TRP A 330 -1.92 10.91 2.83
C TRP A 330 -1.75 12.34 3.37
N ASP A 331 -2.51 13.31 2.87
CA ASP A 331 -2.49 14.68 3.39
C ASP A 331 -2.95 14.73 4.87
N LYS A 332 -4.06 14.05 5.17
CA LYS A 332 -4.61 13.93 6.53
C LYS A 332 -3.61 13.24 7.48
N TRP A 333 -2.97 12.17 7.02
CA TRP A 333 -1.96 11.42 7.78
C TRP A 333 -0.79 12.29 8.23
N LYS A 334 -0.35 13.21 7.37
CA LYS A 334 0.76 14.11 7.69
C LYS A 334 0.42 15.18 8.71
N TYR A 335 -0.80 15.71 8.68
CA TYR A 335 -1.08 16.99 9.35
C TYR A 335 -2.19 16.95 10.39
N ASP A 336 -3.17 16.05 10.26
CA ASP A 336 -4.46 16.16 10.95
C ASP A 336 -4.75 14.98 11.90
N LEU A 337 -3.80 14.05 12.09
CA LEU A 337 -3.97 12.91 12.99
C LEU A 337 -3.48 13.18 14.42
N PRO A 338 -4.05 12.49 15.43
CA PRO A 338 -3.52 12.50 16.79
C PRO A 338 -2.05 12.04 16.83
N GLY A 339 -1.30 12.58 17.80
CA GLY A 339 0.14 12.31 17.96
C GLY A 339 1.05 13.35 17.29
N GLY A 340 0.47 14.28 16.52
CA GLY A 340 1.20 15.38 15.87
C GLY A 340 1.60 15.06 14.43
N PRO A 341 2.30 15.99 13.76
CA PRO A 341 2.65 15.84 12.35
C PRO A 341 3.54 14.62 12.10
N ARG A 342 3.27 13.92 11.00
CA ARG A 342 4.03 12.76 10.52
C ARG A 342 4.85 13.15 9.30
N ALA A 343 6.01 12.51 9.13
CA ALA A 343 6.96 12.87 8.09
C ALA A 343 6.97 11.82 6.97
N ASP A 344 7.07 12.30 5.72
CA ASP A 344 7.40 11.47 4.56
C ASP A 344 8.82 10.91 4.67
N HIS A 345 9.15 9.93 3.83
CA HIS A 345 10.52 9.46 3.61
C HIS A 345 11.46 10.61 3.23
N ASN A 346 12.63 10.68 3.86
CA ASN A 346 13.67 11.69 3.60
C ASN A 346 14.92 11.13 2.89
N ASP A 347 14.84 9.89 2.41
CA ASP A 347 15.89 9.23 1.63
C ASP A 347 16.05 9.92 0.26
N SER A 348 17.29 10.16 -0.19
CA SER A 348 17.55 10.79 -1.49
C SER A 348 17.05 9.93 -2.66
N ASP A 349 17.14 8.61 -2.57
CA ASP A 349 16.69 7.70 -3.63
C ASP A 349 15.17 7.74 -3.78
N PHE A 350 14.44 7.95 -2.67
CA PHE A 350 13.01 8.20 -2.70
C PHE A 350 12.71 9.55 -3.34
N LEU A 351 13.33 10.62 -2.83
CA LEU A 351 13.03 12.00 -3.24
C LEU A 351 13.38 12.27 -4.70
N ASP A 352 14.46 11.66 -5.19
CA ASP A 352 14.99 11.89 -6.52
C ASP A 352 14.49 10.85 -7.55
N ALA A 353 13.58 9.95 -7.15
CA ALA A 353 12.91 9.05 -8.09
C ALA A 353 12.08 9.85 -9.12
N GLU A 354 12.16 9.43 -10.38
CA GLU A 354 11.63 10.15 -11.54
C GLU A 354 10.61 9.33 -12.35
N PHE A 355 9.55 10.00 -12.82
CA PHE A 355 8.52 9.37 -13.65
C PHE A 355 8.13 10.22 -14.85
N TYR A 356 7.50 9.59 -15.84
CA TYR A 356 6.93 10.26 -17.00
C TYR A 356 5.41 10.28 -16.96
N PHE A 357 4.84 11.46 -17.23
CA PHE A 357 3.42 11.66 -17.46
C PHE A 357 3.20 12.61 -18.64
N TYR A 358 2.00 12.60 -19.20
CA TYR A 358 1.60 13.57 -20.23
C TYR A 358 0.90 14.77 -19.62
N ASP A 359 1.29 15.98 -20.01
CA ASP A 359 0.58 17.20 -19.62
C ASP A 359 -0.66 17.48 -20.48
N GLU A 360 -1.41 18.52 -20.12
CA GLU A 360 -2.64 18.92 -20.81
C GLU A 360 -2.46 19.30 -22.29
N LYS A 361 -1.21 19.47 -22.74
CA LYS A 361 -0.83 19.77 -24.13
C LYS A 361 -0.24 18.55 -24.86
N ALA A 362 -0.48 17.35 -24.34
CA ALA A 362 0.04 16.08 -24.89
C ALA A 362 1.57 16.02 -24.96
N ARG A 363 2.27 16.70 -24.05
CA ARG A 363 3.75 16.66 -23.98
C ARG A 363 4.19 15.76 -22.84
N LEU A 364 5.22 14.95 -23.08
CA LEU A 364 5.82 14.15 -22.03
C LEU A 364 6.57 15.04 -21.03
N VAL A 365 6.28 14.86 -19.74
CA VAL A 365 6.86 15.60 -18.63
C VAL A 365 7.51 14.64 -17.66
N LYS A 366 8.78 14.90 -17.35
CA LYS A 366 9.52 14.27 -16.27
C LYS A 366 9.22 14.98 -14.96
N VAL A 367 8.79 14.21 -13.97
CA VAL A 367 8.49 14.67 -12.60
C VAL A 367 9.39 13.95 -11.60
N THR A 368 9.53 14.52 -10.40
CA THR A 368 10.26 13.90 -9.27
C THR A 368 9.32 13.64 -8.10
N VAL A 369 9.62 12.66 -7.25
CA VAL A 369 8.87 12.42 -6.01
C VAL A 369 8.91 13.63 -5.08
N ARG A 370 10.07 14.29 -4.94
CA ARG A 370 10.24 15.50 -4.11
C ARG A 370 9.21 16.57 -4.42
N ASP A 371 8.90 16.78 -5.70
CA ASP A 371 7.92 17.76 -6.14
C ASP A 371 6.46 17.33 -5.89
N ALA A 372 6.19 16.06 -5.57
CA ALA A 372 4.86 15.55 -5.20
C ALA A 372 4.54 15.68 -3.70
N LEU A 373 5.53 15.89 -2.83
CA LEU A 373 5.30 15.84 -1.39
C LEU A 373 4.47 17.02 -0.85
N ASP A 374 4.41 18.13 -1.59
CA ASP A 374 3.82 19.39 -1.15
C ASP A 374 2.55 19.73 -1.96
N ASN A 375 1.39 19.33 -1.43
CA ASN A 375 0.08 19.63 -2.00
C ASN A 375 -0.18 21.13 -2.15
N SER A 376 0.36 21.96 -1.24
CA SER A 376 0.18 23.41 -1.31
C SER A 376 0.83 24.00 -2.57
N LYS A 377 2.03 23.52 -2.92
CA LYS A 377 2.72 23.92 -4.17
C LYS A 377 2.06 23.36 -5.42
N LEU A 378 1.49 22.16 -5.33
CA LEU A 378 0.67 21.58 -6.39
C LEU A 378 -0.70 22.26 -6.51
N GLY A 379 -1.10 23.08 -5.53
CA GLY A 379 -2.40 23.73 -5.45
C GLY A 379 -3.54 22.73 -5.27
N ILE A 380 -3.31 21.64 -4.53
CA ILE A 380 -4.30 20.61 -4.18
C ILE A 380 -4.66 20.78 -2.71
N SER A 381 -5.93 20.60 -2.38
CA SER A 381 -6.43 20.59 -1.00
C SER A 381 -7.73 19.80 -0.94
N TYR A 382 -8.09 19.38 0.27
CA TYR A 382 -9.31 18.65 0.58
C TYR A 382 -10.06 19.36 1.69
N PRO A 383 -11.41 19.38 1.67
CA PRO A 383 -12.19 19.90 2.79
C PRO A 383 -12.04 18.97 4.00
N SER A 384 -12.22 19.54 5.19
CA SER A 384 -12.41 18.74 6.40
C SER A 384 -13.72 17.95 6.31
N VAL A 385 -13.69 16.69 6.74
CA VAL A 385 -14.82 15.78 6.77
C VAL A 385 -15.10 15.42 8.24
N ALA A 386 -16.25 15.85 8.77
CA ALA A 386 -16.57 15.67 10.18
C ALA A 386 -16.72 14.19 10.58
N ALA A 387 -17.13 13.32 9.65
CA ALA A 387 -17.23 11.88 9.89
C ALA A 387 -15.88 11.20 10.15
N ASP A 388 -14.76 11.84 9.80
CA ASP A 388 -13.43 11.28 10.04
C ASP A 388 -13.16 11.02 11.53
N GLU A 389 -13.76 11.81 12.41
CA GLU A 389 -13.62 11.64 13.86
C GLU A 389 -14.05 10.26 14.35
N LEU A 390 -14.91 9.55 13.61
CA LEU A 390 -15.37 8.21 13.96
C LEU A 390 -14.26 7.17 13.87
N TRP A 391 -13.45 7.22 12.80
CA TRP A 391 -12.35 6.27 12.64
C TRP A 391 -11.06 6.77 13.30
N VAL A 392 -10.85 8.09 13.38
CA VAL A 392 -9.71 8.67 14.10
C VAL A 392 -9.73 8.29 15.59
N ASN A 393 -10.91 8.31 16.20
CA ASN A 393 -11.12 8.01 17.61
C ASN A 393 -11.73 6.63 17.85
N TYR A 394 -11.65 5.72 16.87
CA TYR A 394 -12.22 4.39 17.01
C TYR A 394 -11.57 3.66 18.20
N ASP A 395 -12.41 3.03 19.01
CA ASP A 395 -12.04 2.33 20.24
C ASP A 395 -12.44 0.85 20.12
N PRO A 396 -11.56 -0.01 19.55
CA PRO A 396 -11.90 -1.41 19.33
C PRO A 396 -12.18 -2.14 20.66
N PRO A 397 -13.33 -2.84 20.79
CA PRO A 397 -13.62 -3.63 21.99
C PRO A 397 -12.65 -4.81 22.13
N VAL A 398 -12.28 -5.12 23.38
CA VAL A 398 -11.43 -6.27 23.72
C VAL A 398 -12.30 -7.54 23.82
N MET A 399 -11.92 -8.59 23.11
CA MET A 399 -12.62 -9.88 23.12
C MET A 399 -11.92 -10.92 24.01
N SER A 400 -10.60 -10.87 24.09
CA SER A 400 -9.79 -11.83 24.85
C SER A 400 -9.82 -11.53 26.35
N ASN A 401 -9.56 -12.55 27.16
CA ASN A 401 -9.50 -12.42 28.62
C ASN A 401 -8.11 -12.80 29.13
N GLY A 402 -7.23 -11.80 29.22
CA GLY A 402 -5.83 -11.99 29.59
C GLY A 402 -5.03 -12.72 28.51
N SER A 403 -3.83 -13.20 28.89
CA SER A 403 -2.88 -13.82 27.97
C SER A 403 -3.31 -15.19 27.48
N ALA A 404 -3.23 -15.41 26.17
CA ALA A 404 -3.53 -16.67 25.51
C ALA A 404 -2.33 -17.63 25.40
N VAL A 405 -1.14 -17.24 25.85
CA VAL A 405 0.12 -17.98 25.62
C VAL A 405 0.07 -19.40 26.20
N GLU A 406 -0.29 -19.52 27.48
CA GLU A 406 -0.35 -20.83 28.15
C GLU A 406 -1.42 -21.74 27.56
N ALA A 407 -2.59 -21.18 27.23
CA ALA A 407 -3.67 -21.92 26.57
C ALA A 407 -3.26 -22.39 25.16
N ALA A 408 -2.59 -21.54 24.38
CA ALA A 408 -2.07 -21.87 23.06
C ALA A 408 -1.01 -22.98 23.14
N ARG A 409 -0.10 -22.91 24.12
CA ARG A 409 0.92 -23.94 24.36
C ARG A 409 0.29 -25.28 24.73
N ALA A 410 -0.76 -25.27 25.56
CA ALA A 410 -1.48 -26.48 25.99
C ALA A 410 -2.15 -27.22 24.81
N VAL A 411 -2.57 -26.51 23.76
CA VAL A 411 -3.13 -27.11 22.54
C VAL A 411 -2.11 -27.32 21.42
N GLY A 412 -0.82 -27.15 21.72
CA GLY A 412 0.27 -27.47 20.79
C GLY A 412 0.62 -26.39 19.77
N VAL A 413 0.24 -25.13 20.01
CA VAL A 413 0.69 -24.01 19.16
C VAL A 413 2.22 -23.89 19.27
N ALA A 414 2.90 -23.96 18.12
CA ALA A 414 4.35 -23.92 18.06
C ALA A 414 4.91 -22.50 18.21
N THR A 415 6.12 -22.39 18.74
CA THR A 415 6.89 -21.15 18.71
C THR A 415 7.45 -20.88 17.31
N MET A 416 7.36 -19.64 16.85
CA MET A 416 7.91 -19.17 15.58
C MET A 416 8.81 -17.97 15.81
N GLY A 417 9.99 -18.00 15.18
CA GLY A 417 10.95 -16.89 15.22
C GLY A 417 11.10 -16.24 13.85
N ALA A 418 12.07 -15.32 13.78
CA ALA A 418 12.44 -14.63 12.55
C ALA A 418 13.01 -15.60 11.50
N ALA A 419 12.82 -15.27 10.24
CA ALA A 419 13.43 -15.96 9.11
C ALA A 419 14.97 -15.89 9.19
N PRO A 420 15.71 -16.87 8.63
CA PRO A 420 15.22 -18.06 7.91
C PRO A 420 15.03 -19.29 8.81
N GLN A 421 14.92 -19.13 10.14
CA GLN A 421 15.08 -20.24 11.09
C GLN A 421 14.15 -21.45 10.86
N ASN A 422 12.96 -21.21 10.31
CA ASN A 422 11.90 -22.23 10.21
C ASN A 422 11.65 -22.71 8.75
N GLY A 423 12.41 -22.22 7.77
CA GLY A 423 12.16 -22.52 6.35
C GLY A 423 10.78 -22.03 5.86
N THR A 424 10.22 -22.68 4.82
CA THR A 424 8.90 -22.33 4.27
C THR A 424 7.77 -22.90 5.14
N ILE A 425 6.89 -22.02 5.62
CA ILE A 425 5.76 -22.35 6.47
C ILE A 425 4.45 -22.09 5.71
N PHE A 426 3.74 -23.15 5.32
CA PHE A 426 2.42 -23.02 4.69
C PHE A 426 1.33 -22.69 5.72
N LEU A 427 0.52 -21.69 5.41
CA LEU A 427 -0.53 -21.19 6.30
C LEU A 427 -1.85 -21.98 6.17
N GLY A 428 -2.14 -22.59 5.01
CA GLY A 428 -3.45 -23.20 4.77
C GLY A 428 -4.57 -22.15 4.83
N SER A 429 -5.68 -22.44 5.52
CA SER A 429 -6.73 -21.46 5.83
C SER A 429 -6.41 -20.55 7.02
N GLY A 430 -5.37 -20.88 7.78
CA GLY A 430 -4.92 -20.09 8.93
C GLY A 430 -4.01 -20.88 9.86
N ARG A 431 -3.16 -20.17 10.59
CA ARG A 431 -2.18 -20.73 11.52
C ARG A 431 -1.92 -19.78 12.69
N SER A 432 -1.89 -20.33 13.89
CA SER A 432 -1.43 -19.65 15.11
C SER A 432 0.03 -19.98 15.40
N ALA A 433 0.75 -19.03 16.00
CA ALA A 433 2.13 -19.18 16.44
C ALA A 433 2.37 -18.38 17.72
N ILE A 434 3.24 -18.89 18.59
CA ILE A 434 3.77 -18.13 19.73
C ILE A 434 5.04 -17.42 19.25
N VAL A 435 5.09 -16.10 19.37
CA VAL A 435 6.20 -15.27 18.89
C VAL A 435 6.82 -14.53 20.06
N LYS A 436 8.15 -14.52 20.12
CA LYS A 436 8.87 -13.73 21.13
C LYS A 436 8.69 -12.25 20.85
N ALA A 437 8.38 -11.49 21.90
CA ALA A 437 8.20 -10.05 21.82
C ALA A 437 9.24 -9.32 22.69
N PRO A 438 9.73 -8.15 22.23
CA PRO A 438 10.44 -7.23 23.11
C PRO A 438 9.47 -6.68 24.17
N SER A 439 10.00 -6.00 25.18
CA SER A 439 9.14 -5.21 26.08
C SER A 439 8.39 -4.15 25.28
N PHE A 440 7.07 -4.10 25.43
CA PHE A 440 6.24 -3.10 24.75
C PHE A 440 6.45 -1.73 25.39
N PRO A 441 6.78 -0.70 24.59
CA PRO A 441 7.01 0.62 25.13
C PRO A 441 5.67 1.25 25.61
N PRO A 442 5.73 2.18 26.58
CA PRO A 442 4.56 2.94 26.99
C PRO A 442 3.97 3.75 25.83
N SER A 443 2.65 4.03 25.90
CA SER A 443 1.92 4.81 24.89
C SER A 443 2.48 6.21 24.60
N THR A 444 3.34 6.72 25.47
CA THR A 444 3.95 8.06 25.37
C THR A 444 5.23 8.11 24.55
N THR A 445 5.73 6.99 24.01
CA THR A 445 6.96 6.97 23.21
C THR A 445 6.67 7.06 21.72
N THR A 446 7.56 7.71 20.96
CA THR A 446 7.47 7.80 19.49
C THR A 446 7.94 6.53 18.76
N LYS A 447 8.17 5.44 19.49
CA LYS A 447 8.62 4.16 18.95
C LYS A 447 7.42 3.24 18.82
N ALA A 448 7.22 2.68 17.63
CA ALA A 448 6.19 1.68 17.41
C ALA A 448 6.79 0.30 17.63
N THR A 449 6.05 -0.61 18.26
CA THR A 449 6.36 -2.04 18.16
C THR A 449 5.56 -2.59 17.01
N VAL A 450 6.21 -3.34 16.12
CA VAL A 450 5.59 -3.91 14.92
C VAL A 450 5.72 -5.42 14.90
N LEU A 451 4.71 -6.09 14.35
CA LEU A 451 4.77 -7.46 13.87
C LEU A 451 5.21 -7.43 12.40
N VAL A 452 6.27 -8.13 12.06
CA VAL A 452 6.72 -8.37 10.68
C VAL A 452 6.47 -9.84 10.32
N ILE A 453 5.58 -10.06 9.35
CA ILE A 453 5.40 -11.34 8.69
C ILE A 453 6.40 -11.42 7.54
N GLN A 454 7.42 -12.25 7.72
CA GLN A 454 8.59 -12.26 6.87
C GLN A 454 8.44 -13.24 5.71
N GLY A 455 8.74 -12.78 4.50
CA GLY A 455 8.80 -13.60 3.29
C GLY A 455 7.46 -14.25 2.95
N LEU A 456 6.38 -13.48 3.04
CA LEU A 456 5.06 -13.87 2.54
C LEU A 456 5.18 -14.20 1.05
N GLN A 457 4.90 -15.44 0.72
CA GLN A 457 4.97 -16.00 -0.62
C GLN A 457 3.57 -16.37 -1.09
N VAL A 458 3.20 -15.84 -2.24
CA VAL A 458 1.87 -16.01 -2.82
C VAL A 458 1.93 -15.97 -4.34
N THR A 459 0.98 -16.66 -4.98
CA THR A 459 0.72 -16.51 -6.41
C THR A 459 -0.44 -15.53 -6.61
N ARG A 460 -0.27 -14.52 -7.44
CA ARG A 460 -1.21 -13.39 -7.63
C ARG A 460 -2.20 -13.64 -8.76
N ARG A 461 -2.68 -14.87 -8.90
CA ARG A 461 -3.65 -15.25 -9.94
C ARG A 461 -5.07 -14.88 -9.55
N SER A 462 -5.37 -14.96 -8.26
CA SER A 462 -6.63 -14.54 -7.68
C SER A 462 -6.35 -13.70 -6.43
N PHE A 463 -7.42 -13.10 -5.90
CA PHE A 463 -7.30 -12.26 -4.73
C PHE A 463 -6.97 -13.10 -3.50
N VAL A 464 -6.04 -12.62 -2.68
CA VAL A 464 -5.66 -13.27 -1.43
C VAL A 464 -5.65 -12.23 -0.32
N SER A 465 -6.27 -12.55 0.80
CA SER A 465 -6.23 -11.74 2.02
C SER A 465 -5.56 -12.54 3.13
N LEU A 466 -4.56 -11.95 3.77
CA LEU A 466 -4.00 -12.41 5.03
C LEU A 466 -4.44 -11.45 6.12
N THR A 467 -5.24 -11.94 7.07
CA THR A 467 -5.62 -11.18 8.26
C THR A 467 -4.82 -11.67 9.46
N ALA A 468 -4.31 -10.74 10.27
CA ALA A 468 -3.58 -11.07 11.47
C ALA A 468 -4.34 -10.64 12.72
N PHE A 469 -4.30 -11.50 13.74
CA PHE A 469 -4.82 -11.24 15.08
C PHE A 469 -3.72 -11.47 16.11
N VAL A 470 -3.76 -10.69 17.19
CA VAL A 470 -2.95 -10.92 18.39
C VAL A 470 -3.84 -11.46 19.51
N ASN A 471 -3.30 -12.38 20.31
CA ASN A 471 -3.94 -12.93 21.50
C ASN A 471 -5.30 -13.64 21.26
N LEU A 472 -5.59 -14.06 20.03
CA LEU A 472 -6.85 -14.70 19.64
C LEU A 472 -6.62 -16.02 18.87
N PRO A 473 -6.18 -17.10 19.53
CA PRO A 473 -5.85 -18.37 18.88
C PRO A 473 -7.01 -19.04 18.13
N SER A 474 -8.26 -18.66 18.47
CA SER A 474 -9.49 -19.16 17.85
C SER A 474 -9.91 -18.41 16.59
N ALA A 475 -9.18 -17.35 16.20
CA ALA A 475 -9.54 -16.55 15.04
C ALA A 475 -9.56 -17.39 13.75
N ASN A 476 -10.53 -17.08 12.90
CA ASN A 476 -10.83 -17.75 11.65
C ASN A 476 -11.48 -16.76 10.67
N ALA A 477 -11.84 -17.21 9.46
CA ALA A 477 -12.38 -16.34 8.41
C ALA A 477 -13.72 -15.65 8.73
N LEU A 478 -14.40 -16.06 9.81
CA LEU A 478 -15.65 -15.45 10.30
C LEU A 478 -15.44 -14.61 11.57
N THR A 479 -14.18 -14.38 11.96
CA THR A 479 -13.88 -13.59 13.17
C THR A 479 -14.05 -12.11 12.87
N ASP A 480 -14.83 -11.44 13.71
CA ASP A 480 -15.10 -10.01 13.62
C ASP A 480 -13.78 -9.20 13.71
N THR A 481 -13.54 -8.38 12.68
CA THR A 481 -12.36 -7.50 12.60
C THR A 481 -12.56 -6.18 13.32
N SER A 482 -13.69 -5.94 13.98
CA SER A 482 -13.94 -4.71 14.74
C SER A 482 -13.20 -4.62 16.08
N THR A 483 -12.47 -5.67 16.46
CA THR A 483 -11.97 -5.95 17.81
C THR A 483 -10.53 -5.48 18.05
N ALA A 484 -10.12 -5.37 19.32
CA ALA A 484 -8.76 -4.96 19.70
C ALA A 484 -7.69 -6.01 19.35
N GLU A 485 -8.08 -7.26 19.13
CA GLU A 485 -7.20 -8.35 18.72
C GLU A 485 -6.83 -8.26 17.23
N TYR A 486 -7.62 -7.57 16.41
CA TYR A 486 -7.36 -7.39 14.99
C TYR A 486 -6.16 -6.47 14.74
N LEU A 487 -5.12 -6.99 14.07
CA LEU A 487 -3.91 -6.23 13.72
C LEU A 487 -4.02 -5.53 12.38
N GLY A 488 -4.82 -6.07 11.46
CA GLY A 488 -4.95 -5.60 10.09
C GLY A 488 -5.13 -6.74 9.09
N THR A 489 -5.47 -6.36 7.87
CA THR A 489 -5.58 -7.26 6.72
C THR A 489 -4.64 -6.78 5.63
N PHE A 490 -3.84 -7.71 5.12
CA PHE A 490 -3.02 -7.52 3.94
C PHE A 490 -3.67 -8.19 2.75
N ASN A 491 -4.05 -7.40 1.77
CA ASN A 491 -4.78 -7.78 0.58
C ASN A 491 -3.86 -7.77 -0.62
N ILE A 492 -3.89 -8.82 -1.43
CA ILE A 492 -3.05 -8.95 -2.62
C ILE A 492 -3.95 -8.88 -3.86
N ILE A 493 -3.80 -7.79 -4.62
CA ILE A 493 -4.52 -7.63 -5.89
C ILE A 493 -3.98 -8.61 -6.94
N PRO A 494 -4.86 -9.25 -7.72
CA PRO A 494 -4.48 -10.07 -8.86
C PRO A 494 -3.62 -9.32 -9.88
N THR A 495 -2.48 -9.92 -10.19
CA THR A 495 -1.63 -9.61 -11.35
C THR A 495 -1.17 -10.94 -11.91
N ALA A 496 -2.04 -11.57 -12.71
CA ALA A 496 -1.83 -12.93 -13.21
C ALA A 496 -0.83 -13.00 -14.37
N SER A 497 0.23 -12.20 -14.27
CA SER A 497 1.29 -12.12 -15.26
C SER A 497 1.86 -13.51 -15.54
N ILE A 498 1.95 -13.89 -16.83
CA ILE A 498 2.58 -15.17 -17.24
C ILE A 498 3.99 -15.28 -16.67
N LYS A 499 4.73 -14.16 -16.68
CA LYS A 499 6.14 -14.11 -16.28
C LYS A 499 6.32 -13.86 -14.78
N TYR A 500 5.43 -13.10 -14.16
CA TYR A 500 5.66 -12.49 -12.84
C TYR A 500 4.52 -12.73 -11.84
N SER A 501 3.82 -13.86 -11.92
CA SER A 501 2.66 -14.14 -11.05
C SER A 501 3.03 -14.41 -9.59
N HIS A 502 4.29 -14.65 -9.24
CA HIS A 502 4.71 -14.84 -7.85
C HIS A 502 5.11 -13.52 -7.20
N LEU A 503 4.80 -13.39 -5.91
CA LEU A 503 5.25 -12.30 -5.06
C LEU A 503 5.90 -12.88 -3.80
N THR A 504 7.06 -12.33 -3.42
CA THR A 504 7.63 -12.48 -2.09
C THR A 504 7.73 -11.10 -1.46
N THR A 505 7.02 -10.86 -0.36
CA THR A 505 6.94 -9.56 0.32
C THR A 505 7.02 -9.72 1.83
N ASN A 506 7.40 -8.67 2.56
CA ASN A 506 7.24 -8.59 4.00
C ASN A 506 5.99 -7.78 4.30
N VAL A 507 5.21 -8.20 5.29
CA VAL A 507 4.02 -7.48 5.76
C VAL A 507 4.26 -6.99 7.18
N MET A 508 3.91 -5.74 7.47
CA MET A 508 4.15 -5.13 8.77
C MET A 508 2.87 -4.56 9.34
N PHE A 509 2.57 -4.91 10.60
CA PHE A 509 1.47 -4.36 11.38
C PHE A 509 1.99 -3.72 12.65
N GLU A 510 1.49 -2.54 13.02
CA GLU A 510 1.70 -2.02 14.38
C GLU A 510 1.05 -2.97 15.40
N ILE A 511 1.67 -3.25 16.54
CA ILE A 511 1.11 -4.19 17.52
C ILE A 511 1.06 -3.60 18.94
N SER A 512 1.86 -2.59 19.24
CA SER A 512 1.90 -1.97 20.58
C SER A 512 0.53 -1.42 21.02
N ASN A 513 -0.25 -0.81 20.12
CA ASN A 513 -1.57 -0.27 20.44
C ASN A 513 -2.56 -1.37 20.83
N ASN A 514 -2.59 -2.48 20.09
CA ASN A 514 -3.42 -3.65 20.41
C ASN A 514 -3.04 -4.22 21.78
N MET A 515 -1.75 -4.41 22.03
CA MET A 515 -1.23 -4.97 23.28
C MET A 515 -1.59 -4.10 24.50
N GLN A 516 -1.54 -2.78 24.36
CA GLN A 516 -1.95 -1.83 25.39
C GLN A 516 -3.46 -1.92 25.67
N ARG A 517 -4.28 -2.00 24.62
CA ARG A 517 -5.75 -2.11 24.75
C ARG A 517 -6.17 -3.42 25.41
N ILE A 518 -5.56 -4.53 25.02
CA ILE A 518 -5.83 -5.86 25.59
C ILE A 518 -5.30 -5.97 27.03
N GLY A 519 -4.29 -5.18 27.40
CA GLY A 519 -3.74 -5.14 28.76
C GLY A 519 -2.66 -6.19 29.03
N ILE A 520 -1.92 -6.63 28.00
CA ILE A 520 -0.90 -7.70 28.07
C ILE A 520 0.52 -7.20 27.74
N THR A 521 0.83 -5.94 28.07
CA THR A 521 2.10 -5.26 27.72
C THR A 521 3.35 -5.81 28.42
N HIS A 522 3.20 -6.66 29.43
CA HIS A 522 4.31 -7.28 30.17
C HIS A 522 4.72 -8.65 29.65
N GLU A 523 4.04 -9.14 28.61
CA GLU A 523 4.32 -10.43 28.01
C GLU A 523 5.61 -10.41 27.18
N HIS A 524 6.41 -11.47 27.29
CA HIS A 524 7.62 -11.69 26.48
C HIS A 524 7.38 -12.65 25.31
N GLU A 525 6.20 -13.25 25.26
CA GLU A 525 5.71 -14.08 24.17
C GLU A 525 4.26 -13.69 23.89
N VAL A 526 3.87 -13.68 22.63
CA VAL A 526 2.49 -13.36 22.23
C VAL A 526 1.99 -14.38 21.23
N VAL A 527 0.68 -14.63 21.25
CA VAL A 527 0.04 -15.49 20.25
C VAL A 527 -0.33 -14.63 19.04
N ILE A 528 0.19 -14.98 17.87
CA ILE A 528 -0.21 -14.39 16.59
C ILE A 528 -1.00 -15.43 15.81
N THR A 529 -2.19 -15.06 15.35
CA THR A 529 -3.05 -15.90 14.52
C THR A 529 -3.22 -15.25 13.16
N MET A 530 -2.75 -15.94 12.12
CA MET A 530 -2.92 -15.52 10.73
C MET A 530 -4.05 -16.32 10.11
N VAL A 531 -4.98 -15.63 9.44
CA VAL A 531 -6.11 -16.22 8.73
C VAL A 531 -5.96 -15.88 7.25
N VAL A 532 -6.05 -16.89 6.39
CA VAL A 532 -5.92 -16.71 4.93
C VAL A 532 -7.27 -16.92 4.28
N THR A 533 -7.72 -15.94 3.50
CA THR A 533 -8.89 -16.04 2.63
C THR A 533 -8.44 -15.95 1.18
N GLY A 534 -8.91 -16.86 0.34
CA GLY A 534 -8.47 -16.99 -1.05
C GLY A 534 -8.28 -18.46 -1.42
N VAL A 535 -7.96 -18.72 -2.70
CA VAL A 535 -7.76 -20.09 -3.21
C VAL A 535 -6.28 -20.43 -3.43
N GLU A 536 -5.41 -19.43 -3.44
CA GLU A 536 -3.98 -19.61 -3.69
C GLU A 536 -3.28 -20.08 -2.41
N PRO A 537 -2.31 -21.00 -2.52
CA PRO A 537 -1.46 -21.35 -1.40
C PRO A 537 -0.64 -20.15 -0.94
N VAL A 538 -0.62 -19.93 0.38
CA VAL A 538 0.16 -18.89 1.03
C VAL A 538 1.17 -19.53 1.98
N SER A 539 2.42 -19.07 1.91
CA SER A 539 3.47 -19.43 2.86
C SER A 539 4.21 -18.21 3.38
N ILE A 540 4.89 -18.35 4.51
CA ILE A 540 5.78 -17.35 5.11
C ILE A 540 7.13 -18.00 5.43
N GLN A 541 8.13 -17.20 5.80
CA GLN A 541 9.45 -17.67 6.23
C GLN A 541 9.75 -17.38 7.71
N GLY A 542 8.98 -16.50 8.37
CA GLY A 542 9.14 -16.22 9.79
C GLY A 542 8.18 -15.16 10.32
N LEU A 543 8.20 -14.98 11.64
CA LEU A 543 7.51 -13.91 12.36
C LEU A 543 8.51 -13.22 13.27
N LEU A 544 8.56 -11.90 13.20
CA LEU A 544 9.40 -11.06 14.04
C LEU A 544 8.54 -10.00 14.71
N ILE A 545 8.80 -9.74 15.98
CA ILE A 545 8.26 -8.55 16.66
C ILE A 545 9.45 -7.70 17.07
N GLU A 546 9.47 -6.44 16.67
CA GLU A 546 10.57 -5.52 16.93
C GLU A 546 10.09 -4.08 17.15
N ASN A 547 10.97 -3.26 17.73
CA ASN A 547 10.71 -1.84 17.93
C ASN A 547 11.32 -1.05 16.77
N VAL A 548 10.52 -0.20 16.13
CA VAL A 548 10.91 0.69 15.04
C VAL A 548 10.85 2.16 15.46
#